data_AF-A0A9Q4NR60-F1
#
_entry.id   AF-A0A9Q4NR60-F1
#
_cell.length_a   1.000
_cell.length_b   1.000
_cell.length_c   1.000
_cell.angle_alpha   90.00
_cell.angle_beta   90.00
_cell.angle_gamma   90.00
#
_symmetry.space_group_name_H-M   'P 1'
#
loop_
_entity.id
_entity.type
_entity.pdbx_description
1 polymer ?
#
loop_
_entity_poly.entity_id
_entity_poly.type
_entity_poly.pdbx_seq_one_letter_code
_entity_poly.pdbx_strand_id
1 'polypeptide(L)'
;MRYLNRTTAAVVLSASLLAPVAVADETSWTGGHPLPPGTEVPFDPGYATEWRSYDVVKWGDPNFRNQDVRGVRVIGQYNQDSILCLENAKAGMWGCYVDGKEATELSYMPYGKVVTVDPLVNFFAPVIRVFLGLQAKLGLSNLLSGSSQM
;
A
#
# COMPACT_ATOMS: atom_id res chain seq x y z
N MET A 1 -58.97 -13.09 46.03
CA MET A 1 -58.55 -14.39 45.50
C MET A 1 -57.08 -14.30 45.11
N ARG A 2 -56.26 -15.18 45.69
CA ARG A 2 -54.86 -15.39 45.32
C ARG A 2 -54.80 -15.96 43.91
N TYR A 3 -53.80 -15.60 43.11
CA TYR A 3 -52.98 -16.56 42.34
C TYR A 3 -51.65 -15.89 41.95
N LEU A 4 -50.57 -16.33 42.61
CA LEU A 4 -49.21 -16.31 42.06
C LEU A 4 -49.16 -17.30 40.89
N ASN A 5 -48.48 -16.96 39.81
CA ASN A 5 -47.73 -17.85 38.91
C ASN A 5 -46.78 -16.93 38.10
N ARG A 6 -45.49 -16.79 38.47
CA ARG A 6 -44.30 -17.59 38.09
C ARG A 6 -44.13 -17.77 36.57
N THR A 7 -42.86 -17.76 36.15
CA THR A 7 -42.27 -18.06 34.82
C THR A 7 -42.40 -16.93 33.78
N THR A 8 -41.35 -16.45 33.09
CA THR A 8 -40.02 -17.01 32.77
C THR A 8 -39.08 -15.86 32.38
N ALA A 9 -37.80 -15.98 32.72
CA ALA A 9 -36.75 -15.05 32.31
C ALA A 9 -36.51 -15.13 30.78
N ALA A 10 -36.34 -13.98 30.13
CA ALA A 10 -35.71 -13.87 28.82
C ALA A 10 -34.53 -12.90 28.95
N VAL A 11 -33.37 -13.43 29.34
CA VAL A 11 -32.10 -12.72 29.18
C VAL A 11 -31.83 -12.72 27.68
N VAL A 12 -32.04 -11.58 27.03
CA VAL A 12 -31.56 -11.37 25.67
C VAL A 12 -30.04 -11.27 25.78
N LEU A 13 -29.37 -12.40 25.52
CA LEU A 13 -27.93 -12.44 25.34
C LEU A 13 -27.60 -11.61 24.10
N SER A 14 -27.12 -10.38 24.34
CA SER A 14 -26.46 -9.55 23.35
C SER A 14 -25.17 -10.25 22.91
N ALA A 15 -25.30 -11.23 22.01
CA ALA A 15 -24.18 -11.72 21.23
C ALA A 15 -23.90 -10.69 20.14
N SER A 16 -23.38 -9.52 20.55
CA SER A 16 -22.57 -8.70 19.65
C SER A 16 -21.42 -9.60 19.23
N LEU A 17 -21.54 -10.13 18.00
CA LEU A 17 -20.51 -10.83 17.27
C LEU A 17 -19.19 -10.10 17.52
N LEU A 18 -18.35 -10.70 18.36
CA LEU A 18 -16.92 -10.48 18.31
C LEU A 18 -16.47 -11.04 16.96
N ALA A 19 -16.74 -10.28 15.89
CA ALA A 19 -15.86 -10.35 14.74
C ALA A 19 -14.47 -10.07 15.31
N PRO A 20 -13.49 -10.96 15.10
CA PRO A 20 -12.12 -10.56 15.31
C PRO A 20 -11.88 -9.45 14.29
N VAL A 21 -12.03 -8.21 14.72
CA VAL A 21 -11.21 -7.13 14.20
C VAL A 21 -9.80 -7.57 14.56
N ALA A 22 -9.19 -8.36 13.67
CA ALA A 22 -7.76 -8.44 13.60
C ALA A 22 -7.34 -6.97 13.51
N VAL A 23 -6.84 -6.47 14.63
CA VAL A 23 -6.22 -5.17 14.75
C VAL A 23 -5.06 -5.21 13.77
N ALA A 24 -5.36 -4.85 12.52
CA ALA A 24 -4.39 -4.36 11.57
C ALA A 24 -3.89 -3.06 12.18
N ASP A 25 -3.02 -3.15 13.18
CA ASP A 25 -2.36 -2.03 13.84
C ASP A 25 -0.84 -2.12 13.64
N GLU A 26 -0.37 -3.21 13.02
CA GLU A 26 1.03 -3.41 12.67
C GLU A 26 1.28 -3.06 11.20
N THR A 27 2.35 -2.28 10.98
CA THR A 27 2.96 -2.09 9.67
C THR A 27 3.40 -3.44 9.13
N SER A 28 2.99 -3.78 7.91
CA SER A 28 3.34 -5.05 7.28
C SER A 28 4.83 -5.14 6.98
N TRP A 29 5.32 -6.35 6.73
CA TRP A 29 6.73 -6.57 6.39
C TRP A 29 7.15 -5.87 5.09
N THR A 30 6.20 -5.52 4.22
CA THR A 30 6.43 -4.70 3.01
C THR A 30 6.40 -3.19 3.29
N GLY A 31 6.07 -2.77 4.52
CA GLY A 31 5.93 -1.37 4.91
C GLY A 31 4.52 -0.81 4.76
N GLY A 32 3.51 -1.67 4.56
CA GLY A 32 2.13 -1.26 4.38
C GLY A 32 1.45 -1.00 5.71
N HIS A 33 0.84 0.16 5.85
CA HIS A 33 0.07 0.53 7.02
C HIS A 33 -1.40 0.11 6.86
N PRO A 34 -2.12 -0.07 7.98
CA PRO A 34 -3.57 -0.23 7.97
C PRO A 34 -4.25 0.93 7.24
N LEU A 35 -5.39 0.65 6.60
CA LEU A 35 -6.15 1.72 5.97
C LEU A 35 -6.78 2.64 7.02
N PRO A 36 -6.82 3.96 6.78
CA PRO A 36 -7.66 4.86 7.57
C PRO A 36 -9.12 4.37 7.58
N PRO A 37 -9.84 4.48 8.71
CA PRO A 37 -11.24 4.11 8.78
C PRO A 37 -12.09 4.81 7.70
N GLY A 38 -12.92 4.04 6.99
CA GLY A 38 -13.77 4.57 5.93
C GLY A 38 -13.09 4.77 4.57
N THR A 39 -11.84 4.32 4.39
CA THR A 39 -11.18 4.32 3.09
C THR A 39 -11.95 3.43 2.10
N GLU A 40 -12.37 4.00 0.97
CA GLU A 40 -12.97 3.24 -0.13
C GLU A 40 -11.90 2.43 -0.87
N VAL A 41 -12.20 1.16 -1.15
CA VAL A 41 -11.29 0.27 -1.88
C VAL A 41 -11.87 -0.08 -3.25
N PRO A 42 -11.04 -0.23 -4.31
CA PRO A 42 -11.53 -0.44 -5.67
C PRO A 42 -12.33 -1.74 -5.87
N PHE A 43 -11.98 -2.79 -5.14
CA PHE A 43 -12.61 -4.12 -5.20
C PHE A 43 -12.30 -4.93 -3.93
N ASP A 44 -13.02 -6.04 -3.70
CA ASP A 44 -12.71 -6.99 -2.63
C ASP A 44 -11.33 -7.61 -2.87
N PRO A 45 -10.35 -7.46 -1.95
CA PRO A 45 -8.97 -7.91 -2.19
C PRO A 45 -8.88 -9.40 -2.52
N GLY A 46 -9.80 -10.23 -2.03
CA GLY A 46 -9.80 -11.68 -2.25
C GLY A 46 -8.95 -12.47 -1.23
N TYR A 47 -8.63 -13.72 -1.56
CA TYR A 47 -7.96 -14.63 -0.62
C TYR A 47 -6.46 -14.33 -0.47
N ALA A 48 -6.00 -14.22 0.77
CA ALA A 48 -4.61 -13.98 1.16
C ALA A 48 -4.02 -12.65 0.66
N THR A 49 -4.90 -11.69 0.40
CA THR A 49 -4.61 -10.34 -0.03
C THR A 49 -5.36 -9.35 0.83
N GLU A 50 -4.79 -8.17 1.00
CA GLU A 50 -5.38 -7.10 1.79
C GLU A 50 -4.99 -5.74 1.22
N TRP A 51 -5.86 -4.76 1.42
CA TRP A 51 -5.54 -3.39 1.05
C TRP A 51 -4.75 -2.71 2.16
N ARG A 52 -3.66 -2.04 1.78
CA ARG A 52 -2.77 -1.33 2.70
C ARG A 52 -2.41 0.04 2.14
N SER A 53 -2.16 0.98 3.05
CA SER A 53 -1.70 2.33 2.74
C SER A 53 -0.18 2.35 2.85
N TYR A 54 0.53 2.70 1.79
CA TYR A 54 1.99 2.81 1.80
C TYR A 54 2.43 4.26 1.74
N ASP A 55 3.47 4.61 2.49
CA ASP A 55 4.09 5.93 2.40
C ASP A 55 4.66 6.15 1.00
N VAL A 56 4.52 7.37 0.49
CA VAL A 56 5.04 7.75 -0.81
C VAL A 56 6.34 8.51 -0.68
N VAL A 57 7.34 8.03 -1.43
CA VAL A 57 8.61 8.72 -1.62
C VAL A 57 8.62 9.32 -3.02
N LYS A 58 8.53 10.64 -3.08
CA LYS A 58 8.35 11.41 -4.32
C LYS A 58 9.66 11.52 -5.09
N TRP A 59 9.59 11.57 -6.42
CA TRP A 59 10.75 11.86 -7.25
C TRP A 59 11.39 13.20 -6.86
N GLY A 60 12.68 13.19 -6.57
CA GLY A 60 13.43 14.34 -6.04
C GLY A 60 13.66 14.30 -4.52
N ASP A 61 12.98 13.43 -3.79
CA ASP A 61 13.30 13.15 -2.39
C ASP A 61 14.70 12.49 -2.30
N PRO A 62 15.59 12.94 -1.39
CA PRO A 62 16.89 12.30 -1.16
C PRO A 62 16.79 10.79 -0.86
N ASN A 63 15.68 10.34 -0.27
CA ASN A 63 15.43 8.95 0.07
C ASN A 63 14.84 8.12 -1.07
N PHE A 64 14.62 8.70 -2.25
CA PHE A 64 13.98 8.01 -3.37
C PHE A 64 14.72 6.72 -3.76
N ARG A 65 16.05 6.69 -3.65
CA ARG A 65 16.86 5.49 -3.92
C ARG A 65 17.40 4.80 -2.67
N ASN A 66 17.03 5.28 -1.49
CA ASN A 66 17.44 4.70 -0.22
C ASN A 66 16.67 3.39 0.01
N GLN A 67 17.39 2.29 0.19
CA GLN A 67 16.81 0.95 0.39
C GLN A 67 16.29 0.75 1.83
N ASP A 68 16.77 1.55 2.78
CA ASP A 68 16.36 1.49 4.18
C ASP A 68 15.01 2.18 4.41
N VAL A 69 14.56 3.00 3.45
CA VAL A 69 13.27 3.70 3.51
C VAL A 69 12.21 2.88 2.79
N ARG A 70 11.28 2.32 3.57
CA ARG A 70 10.11 1.62 3.02
C ARG A 70 9.12 2.59 2.40
N GLY A 71 8.32 2.11 1.46
CA GLY A 71 7.30 2.91 0.78
C GLY A 71 7.35 2.79 -0.74
N VAL A 72 6.37 3.39 -1.40
CA VAL A 72 6.21 3.37 -2.85
C VAL A 72 6.88 4.58 -3.46
N ARG A 73 7.70 4.34 -4.48
CA ARG A 73 8.36 5.40 -5.24
C ARG A 73 7.44 5.91 -6.32
N VAL A 74 7.14 7.20 -6.31
CA VAL A 74 6.24 7.80 -7.31
C VAL A 74 7.00 8.77 -8.20
N ILE A 75 6.96 8.53 -9.51
CA ILE A 75 7.51 9.42 -10.54
C ILE A 75 6.36 10.21 -11.18
N GLY A 76 6.51 11.54 -11.22
CA GLY A 76 5.51 12.47 -11.75
C GLY A 76 4.76 13.21 -10.65
N GLN A 77 3.74 13.96 -11.05
CA GLN A 77 2.90 14.74 -10.14
C GLN A 77 2.03 13.82 -9.27
N TYR A 78 2.24 13.87 -7.96
CA TYR A 78 1.41 13.19 -6.98
C TYR A 78 1.47 13.93 -5.63
N ASN A 79 0.32 14.41 -5.17
CA ASN A 79 0.23 15.33 -4.04
C ASN A 79 -0.06 14.65 -2.69
N GLN A 80 -0.40 13.36 -2.71
CA GLN A 80 -0.67 12.62 -1.48
C GLN A 80 0.64 12.03 -0.93
N ASP A 81 0.67 11.84 0.39
CA ASP A 81 1.84 11.28 1.09
C ASP A 81 1.71 9.77 1.32
N SER A 82 0.56 9.19 0.99
CA SER A 82 0.35 7.76 0.96
C SER A 82 -0.40 7.32 -0.30
N ILE A 83 -0.24 6.06 -0.67
CA ILE A 83 -0.89 5.43 -1.82
C ILE A 83 -1.50 4.09 -1.40
N LEU A 84 -2.69 3.79 -1.92
CA LEU A 84 -3.37 2.53 -1.68
C LEU A 84 -2.72 1.44 -2.54
N CYS A 85 -2.28 0.34 -1.94
CA CYS A 85 -1.82 -0.82 -2.71
C CYS A 85 -2.41 -2.11 -2.16
N LEU A 86 -2.55 -3.07 -3.05
CA LEU A 86 -2.93 -4.43 -2.71
C LEU A 86 -1.67 -5.16 -2.23
N GLU A 87 -1.68 -5.70 -1.03
CA GLU A 87 -0.62 -6.56 -0.51
C GLU A 87 -1.08 -8.02 -0.58
N ASN A 88 -0.17 -8.92 -0.95
CA ASN A 88 -0.35 -10.36 -0.82
C ASN A 88 0.55 -10.90 0.29
N ALA A 89 0.00 -11.75 1.15
CA ALA A 89 0.70 -12.29 2.31
C ALA A 89 2.00 -13.04 1.99
N LYS A 90 2.17 -13.55 0.76
CA LYS A 90 3.37 -14.30 0.32
C LYS A 90 4.22 -13.53 -0.68
N ALA A 91 3.58 -12.84 -1.62
CA ALA A 91 4.26 -12.20 -2.75
C ALA A 91 4.57 -10.71 -2.51
N GLY A 92 4.11 -10.14 -1.40
CA GLY A 92 4.33 -8.74 -1.06
C GLY A 92 3.42 -7.79 -1.84
N MET A 93 3.92 -6.60 -2.16
CA MET A 93 3.11 -5.54 -2.77
C MET A 93 2.76 -5.84 -4.23
N TRP A 94 1.47 -5.86 -4.53
CA TRP A 94 0.88 -5.97 -5.86
C TRP A 94 0.54 -4.58 -6.39
N GLY A 95 -0.50 -4.44 -7.23
CA GLY A 95 -0.89 -3.17 -7.85
C GLY A 95 -1.21 -2.09 -6.82
N CYS A 96 -0.83 -0.85 -7.15
CA CYS A 96 -1.20 0.34 -6.41
C CYS A 96 -2.32 1.06 -7.15
N TYR A 97 -3.19 1.75 -6.43
CA TYR A 97 -4.43 2.32 -6.96
C TYR A 97 -4.63 3.74 -6.42
N VAL A 98 -5.14 4.62 -7.29
CA VAL A 98 -5.53 5.98 -6.96
C VAL A 98 -6.86 6.25 -7.63
N ASP A 99 -7.85 6.74 -6.88
CA ASP A 99 -9.20 7.04 -7.36
C ASP A 99 -9.84 5.86 -8.12
N GLY A 100 -9.68 4.64 -7.60
CA GLY A 100 -10.23 3.42 -8.21
C GLY A 100 -9.48 2.90 -9.44
N LYS A 101 -8.40 3.57 -9.88
CA LYS A 101 -7.61 3.18 -11.06
C LYS A 101 -6.24 2.68 -10.66
N GLU A 102 -5.76 1.66 -11.36
CA GLU A 102 -4.42 1.13 -11.13
C GLU A 102 -3.35 2.15 -11.58
N ALA A 103 -2.41 2.43 -10.69
CA ALA A 103 -1.21 3.20 -10.97
C ALA A 103 -0.30 2.40 -11.91
N THR A 104 0.33 3.09 -12.85
CA THR A 104 1.21 2.42 -13.81
C THR A 104 2.52 2.05 -13.15
N GLU A 105 2.77 0.75 -13.02
CA GLU A 105 4.05 0.26 -12.53
C GLU A 105 5.17 0.52 -13.55
N LEU A 106 6.26 1.14 -13.10
CA LEU A 106 7.42 1.45 -13.92
C LEU A 106 8.58 0.48 -13.69
N SER A 107 8.75 -0.02 -12.47
CA SER A 107 9.73 -1.05 -12.13
C SER A 107 9.53 -1.53 -10.71
N TYR A 108 10.16 -2.66 -10.37
CA TYR A 108 10.43 -3.03 -8.99
C TYR A 108 11.95 -3.02 -8.77
N MET A 109 12.41 -2.13 -7.90
CA MET A 109 13.84 -1.87 -7.65
C MET A 109 14.21 -2.34 -6.23
N PRO A 110 15.50 -2.47 -5.90
CA PRO A 110 15.93 -2.84 -4.54
C PRO A 110 15.41 -1.91 -3.43
N TYR A 111 15.10 -0.65 -3.77
CA TYR A 111 14.51 0.35 -2.87
C TYR A 111 12.98 0.41 -2.93
N GLY A 112 12.32 -0.56 -3.57
CA GLY A 112 10.87 -0.73 -3.58
C GLY A 112 10.22 -0.58 -4.96
N LYS A 113 8.88 -0.62 -4.94
CA LYS A 113 8.03 -0.50 -6.11
C LYS A 113 8.05 0.94 -6.64
N VAL A 114 8.23 1.10 -7.95
CA VAL A 114 8.23 2.38 -8.64
C VAL A 114 6.99 2.48 -9.52
N VAL A 115 6.16 3.48 -9.30
CA VAL A 115 4.89 3.69 -10.02
C VAL A 115 4.76 5.12 -10.51
N THR A 116 3.79 5.35 -11.38
CA THR A 116 3.32 6.68 -11.76
C THR A 116 1.81 6.71 -11.88
N VAL A 117 1.22 7.85 -11.54
CA VAL A 117 -0.18 8.19 -11.81
C VAL A 117 -0.29 9.45 -12.68
N ASP A 118 0.85 10.06 -13.03
CA ASP A 118 0.90 11.26 -13.85
C ASP A 118 0.67 10.86 -15.32
N PRO A 119 -0.33 11.42 -16.01
CA PRO A 119 -0.62 11.09 -17.41
C PRO A 119 0.57 11.30 -18.35
N LEU A 120 1.38 12.33 -18.12
CA LEU A 120 2.55 12.64 -18.94
C LEU A 120 3.64 11.59 -18.75
N VAL A 121 3.94 11.23 -17.49
CA VAL A 121 4.94 10.18 -17.19
C VAL A 121 4.45 8.83 -17.67
N ASN A 122 3.15 8.54 -17.51
CA ASN A 122 2.52 7.32 -17.99
C ASN A 122 2.67 7.16 -19.52
N PHE A 123 2.50 8.23 -20.29
CA PHE A 123 2.72 8.22 -21.74
C PHE A 123 4.15 7.75 -22.10
N PHE A 124 5.15 8.13 -21.30
CA PHE A 124 6.54 7.72 -21.47
C PHE A 124 6.92 6.44 -20.70
N ALA A 125 5.98 5.76 -20.05
CA ALA A 125 6.25 4.59 -19.22
C ALA A 125 7.07 3.48 -19.93
N PRO A 126 6.84 3.14 -21.22
CA PRO A 126 7.66 2.14 -21.91
C PRO A 126 9.13 2.50 -21.98
N VAL A 127 9.44 3.78 -22.21
CA VAL A 127 10.81 4.29 -22.30
C VAL A 127 11.44 4.31 -20.90
N ILE A 128 10.70 4.80 -19.90
CA ILE A 128 11.16 4.85 -18.51
C ILE A 128 11.48 3.44 -17.98
N ARG A 129 10.61 2.45 -18.26
CA ARG A 129 10.82 1.04 -17.93
C ARG A 129 12.15 0.50 -18.49
N VAL A 130 12.48 0.82 -19.74
CA VAL A 130 13.75 0.41 -20.36
C VAL A 130 14.94 1.03 -19.62
N PHE A 131 14.90 2.33 -19.32
CA PHE A 131 15.97 3.01 -18.58
C PHE A 131 16.15 2.47 -17.16
N LEU A 132 15.07 2.28 -16.41
CA LEU A 132 15.11 1.71 -15.06
C LEU A 132 15.60 0.26 -15.08
N GLY A 133 15.18 -0.54 -16.06
CA GLY A 133 15.65 -1.91 -16.25
C GLY A 133 17.15 -1.98 -16.56
N LEU A 134 17.67 -1.06 -17.37
CA LEU A 134 19.11 -0.94 -17.62
C LEU A 134 19.87 -0.54 -16.36
N GLN A 135 19.35 0.43 -15.59
CA GLN A 135 19.97 0.84 -14.31
C GLN A 135 20.04 -0.33 -13.33
N ALA A 136 18.97 -1.12 -13.21
CA ALA A 136 18.92 -2.30 -12.36
C ALA A 136 19.97 -3.36 -12.77
N LYS A 137 20.07 -3.65 -14.08
CA LYS A 137 21.02 -4.65 -14.61
C LYS A 137 22.48 -4.24 -14.49
N LEU A 138 22.77 -2.95 -14.65
CA LEU A 138 24.14 -2.43 -14.64
C LEU A 138 24.63 -2.05 -13.23
N GLY A 139 23.80 -2.22 -12.19
CA GLY A 139 24.13 -1.80 -10.83
C GLY A 139 24.34 -0.28 -10.69
N LEU A 140 23.86 0.50 -11.66
CA LEU A 140 24.05 1.95 -11.75
C LEU A 140 23.23 2.74 -10.72
N SER A 141 22.40 2.05 -9.93
CA SER A 141 21.59 2.62 -8.86
C SER A 141 22.40 3.50 -7.91
N ASN A 142 23.68 3.16 -7.67
CA ASN A 142 24.60 3.91 -6.80
C ASN A 142 25.40 5.00 -7.55
N LEU A 143 25.53 4.94 -8.87
CA LEU A 143 26.37 5.85 -9.66
C LEU A 143 25.66 7.15 -10.04
N LEU A 144 24.33 7.12 -10.16
CA LEU A 144 23.50 8.32 -10.35
C LEU A 144 23.04 8.95 -9.01
N SER A 145 23.51 8.39 -7.88
CA SER A 145 23.28 8.86 -6.51
C SER A 145 24.26 9.98 -6.09
N GLY A 146 24.90 10.64 -7.07
CA GLY A 146 25.79 11.79 -6.93
C GLY A 146 26.06 12.25 -5.49
N SER A 147 27.24 11.90 -4.98
CA SER A 147 28.04 12.75 -4.10
C SER A 147 27.25 13.50 -3.01
N SER A 148 26.85 12.80 -1.95
CA SER A 148 26.52 13.43 -0.67
C SER A 148 27.00 12.54 0.46
N GLN A 149 28.32 12.31 0.47
CA GLN A 149 29.06 11.99 1.69
C GLN A 149 30.24 12.95 1.75
N MET A 150 29.99 14.12 2.34
CA MET A 150 30.96 14.83 3.15
C MET A 150 30.41 14.86 4.57
#